data_AF-A0A6B2RZ17-F1
#
_entry.id   AF-A0A6B2RZ17-F1
#
_cell.length_a   1.000
_cell.length_b   1.000
_cell.length_c   1.000
_cell.angle_alpha   90.00
_cell.angle_beta   90.00
_cell.angle_gamma   90.00
#
_symmetry.space_group_name_H-M   'P 1'
#
loop_
_entity.id
_entity.type
_entity.pdbx_description
1 polymer ?
#
loop_
_entity_poly.entity_id
_entity_poly.type
_entity_poly.pdbx_seq_one_letter_code
_entity_poly.pdbx_strand_id
1 'polypeptide(L)'
;MTPQSWAGWYRDSHGSDALVISAVERQLRTRIRGVDYAGDSFDSFAPVGDGPEGAEPLSDCVLEWDMPLPVVADDSTAHQATLSCLLALRRPATDLGVTLHYGGTSYVSGNDQGDFGAAVALIQEQLPPGSILQAPFAAAV
;
A
#
# COMPACT_ATOMS: atom_id res chain seq x y z
N MET A 1 -7.56 7.92 16.31
CA MET A 1 -7.72 7.58 14.87
C MET A 1 -8.49 6.28 14.78
N THR A 2 -9.45 6.16 13.87
CA THR A 2 -10.11 4.89 13.57
C THR A 2 -9.14 3.99 12.80
N PRO A 3 -9.10 2.68 13.10
CA PRO A 3 -8.29 1.76 12.32
C PRO A 3 -8.76 1.76 10.87
N GLN A 4 -7.82 1.77 9.93
CA GLN A 4 -8.10 1.64 8.51
C GLN A 4 -7.79 0.22 8.07
N SER A 5 -8.55 -0.29 7.10
CA SER A 5 -8.37 -1.64 6.57
C SER A 5 -8.63 -1.67 5.08
N TRP A 6 -7.77 -2.34 4.33
CA TRP A 6 -7.83 -2.50 2.89
C TRP A 6 -7.79 -3.98 2.54
N ALA A 7 -8.79 -4.43 1.78
CA ALA A 7 -8.80 -5.78 1.24
C ALA A 7 -7.84 -5.86 0.05
N GLY A 8 -7.22 -7.03 -0.11
CA GLY A 8 -6.28 -7.26 -1.17
C GLY A 8 -6.02 -8.74 -1.43
N TRP A 9 -4.98 -9.00 -2.21
CA TRP A 9 -4.52 -10.31 -2.60
C TRP A 9 -3.03 -10.46 -2.32
N TYR A 10 -2.68 -11.60 -1.74
CA TYR A 10 -1.31 -12.11 -1.65
C TYR A 10 -1.12 -13.17 -2.74
N ARG A 11 0.03 -13.19 -3.38
CA ARG A 11 0.40 -14.20 -4.37
C ARG A 11 1.85 -14.62 -4.23
N ASP A 12 2.10 -15.92 -4.23
CA ASP A 12 3.43 -16.51 -4.24
C ASP A 12 3.48 -17.71 -5.20
N SER A 13 4.55 -18.50 -5.13
CA SER A 13 4.69 -19.74 -5.91
C SER A 13 3.67 -20.83 -5.55
N HIS A 14 2.98 -20.73 -4.41
CA HIS A 14 2.00 -21.71 -3.94
C HIS A 14 0.56 -21.31 -4.25
N GLY A 15 0.32 -20.10 -4.76
CA GLY A 15 -0.99 -19.66 -5.23
C GLY A 15 -1.34 -18.24 -4.79
N SER A 16 -2.64 -17.96 -4.67
CA SER A 16 -3.16 -16.67 -4.26
C SER A 16 -4.12 -16.80 -3.10
N ASP A 17 -4.01 -15.90 -2.13
CA ASP A 17 -4.85 -15.84 -0.94
C ASP A 17 -5.39 -14.41 -0.75
N ALA A 18 -6.64 -14.30 -0.32
CA ALA A 18 -7.17 -13.01 0.09
C ALA A 18 -6.45 -12.54 1.36
N LEU A 19 -6.12 -11.26 1.42
CA LEU A 19 -5.51 -10.63 2.59
C LEU A 19 -6.31 -9.40 3.01
N VAL A 20 -6.08 -8.97 4.24
CA VAL A 20 -6.47 -7.63 4.71
C VAL A 20 -5.23 -6.96 5.28
N ILE A 21 -4.90 -5.77 4.79
CA ILE A 21 -3.92 -4.89 5.44
C ILE A 21 -4.69 -3.94 6.33
N SER A 22 -4.24 -3.79 7.57
CA SER A 22 -4.79 -2.85 8.52
C SER A 22 -3.71 -1.88 8.99
N ALA A 23 -4.08 -0.61 9.12
CA ALA A 23 -3.25 0.41 9.73
C ALA A 23 -3.84 0.78 11.09
N VAL A 24 -3.06 0.54 12.15
CA VAL A 24 -3.40 0.95 13.52
C VAL A 24 -2.31 1.91 13.97
N GLU A 25 -2.70 3.16 14.23
CA GLU A 25 -1.80 4.28 14.52
C GLU A 25 -0.83 4.57 13.37
N ARG A 26 0.37 3.98 13.40
CA ARG A 26 1.41 4.09 12.37
C ARG A 26 1.96 2.73 11.94
N GLN A 27 1.42 1.63 12.46
CA GLN A 27 1.89 0.29 12.17
C GLN A 27 0.91 -0.42 11.24
N LEU A 28 1.46 -0.96 10.16
CA LEU A 28 0.75 -1.83 9.24
C LEU A 28 0.76 -3.25 9.78
N ARG A 29 -0.36 -3.94 9.62
CA ARG A 29 -0.53 -5.34 10.03
C ARG A 29 -1.32 -6.10 8.98
N THR A 30 -0.90 -7.33 8.72
CA THR A 30 -1.66 -8.27 7.88
C THR A 30 -1.48 -9.69 8.40
N ARG A 31 -2.34 -10.60 7.97
CA ARG A 31 -2.24 -12.03 8.28
C ARG A 31 -2.29 -12.81 6.98
N ILE A 32 -1.26 -13.61 6.72
CA ILE A 32 -1.13 -14.41 5.51
C ILE A 32 -0.93 -15.87 5.95
N ARG A 33 -1.83 -16.76 5.51
CA ARG A 33 -1.78 -18.21 5.80
C ARG A 33 -1.53 -18.56 7.28
N GLY A 34 -2.11 -17.76 8.20
CA GLY A 34 -2.01 -17.99 9.63
C GLY A 34 -0.82 -17.31 10.33
N VAL A 35 0.09 -16.69 9.57
CA VAL A 35 1.21 -15.91 10.10
C VAL A 35 0.80 -14.44 10.15
N ASP A 36 0.96 -13.81 11.30
CA ASP A 36 0.74 -12.37 11.47
C ASP A 36 2.04 -11.63 11.10
N TYR A 37 1.92 -10.59 10.28
CA TYR A 37 3.00 -9.73 9.84
C TYR A 37 2.74 -8.29 10.28
N ALA A 38 3.80 -7.56 10.64
CA ALA A 38 3.74 -6.13 10.89
C ALA A 38 4.96 -5.38 10.33
N GLY A 39 4.78 -4.10 10.04
CA GLY A 39 5.83 -3.22 9.55
C GLY A 39 5.40 -1.76 9.68
N ASP A 40 6.35 -0.84 9.55
CA ASP A 40 6.07 0.61 9.54
C ASP A 40 5.82 1.13 8.12
N SER A 41 6.04 0.28 7.11
CA SER A 41 5.82 0.49 5.68
C SER A 41 5.40 -0.83 5.02
N PHE A 42 4.84 -0.78 3.80
CA PHE A 42 4.30 -1.98 3.13
C PHE A 42 5.40 -2.97 2.74
N ASP A 43 6.62 -2.50 2.49
CA ASP A 43 7.79 -3.31 2.16
C ASP A 43 8.56 -3.83 3.39
N SER A 44 8.20 -3.37 4.60
CA SER A 44 8.85 -3.78 5.86
C SER A 44 8.07 -4.82 6.66
N PHE A 45 7.10 -5.52 6.05
CA PHE A 45 6.37 -6.59 6.72
C PHE A 45 7.31 -7.72 7.17
N ALA A 46 7.45 -7.85 8.49
CA ALA A 46 8.13 -8.94 9.16
C ALA A 46 7.13 -9.75 10.01
N PRO A 47 7.35 -11.06 10.19
CA PRO A 47 6.49 -11.87 11.04
C PRO A 47 6.54 -11.34 12.48
N VAL A 48 5.39 -11.35 13.16
CA VAL A 48 5.27 -10.94 14.58
C VAL A 48 4.78 -12.07 15.46
N GLY A 49 5.32 -12.12 16.68
CA GLY A 49 4.96 -13.12 17.69
C GLY A 49 5.56 -14.51 17.41
N ASP A 50 5.09 -15.49 18.19
CA ASP A 50 5.49 -16.90 18.08
C ASP A 50 4.72 -17.60 16.95
N GLY A 51 4.80 -17.05 15.74
CA GLY A 51 4.26 -17.70 14.54
C GLY A 51 4.77 -19.15 14.40
N PRO A 52 4.27 -19.91 13.41
CA PRO A 52 4.82 -21.25 13.15
C PRO A 52 6.35 -21.17 13.10
N GLU A 53 7.02 -22.09 13.80
CA GLU A 53 8.47 -22.12 13.93
C GLU A 53 9.11 -22.03 12.53
N GLY A 54 9.94 -21.00 12.31
CA GLY A 54 10.52 -20.72 10.99
C GLY A 54 9.73 -19.75 10.10
N ALA A 55 8.82 -18.94 10.64
CA ALA A 55 8.21 -17.84 9.89
C ALA A 55 9.29 -16.83 9.44
N GLU A 56 9.43 -16.69 8.13
CA GLU A 56 10.38 -15.77 7.49
C GLU A 56 9.69 -14.45 7.06
N PRO A 57 10.45 -13.35 6.90
CA PRO A 57 9.91 -12.14 6.26
C PRO A 57 9.40 -12.45 4.85
N LEU A 58 8.45 -11.67 4.37
CA LEU A 58 7.89 -11.88 3.03
C LEU A 58 8.98 -11.79 1.95
N SER A 59 8.98 -12.75 1.03
CA SER A 59 9.88 -12.81 -0.11
C SER A 59 9.24 -13.59 -1.25
N ASP A 60 9.65 -13.27 -2.48
CA ASP A 60 9.21 -13.94 -3.71
C ASP A 60 7.69 -13.98 -3.85
N CYS A 61 7.05 -12.87 -3.48
CA CYS A 61 5.60 -12.72 -3.47
C CYS A 61 5.16 -11.35 -3.97
N VAL A 62 3.88 -11.24 -4.31
CA VAL A 62 3.20 -10.00 -4.72
C VAL A 62 2.03 -9.73 -3.78
N LEU A 63 1.89 -8.48 -3.37
CA LEU A 63 0.76 -7.96 -2.61
C LEU A 63 0.05 -6.93 -3.49
N GLU A 64 -1.26 -7.07 -3.66
CA GLU A 64 -2.10 -6.16 -4.43
C GLU A 64 -3.28 -5.72 -3.57
N TRP A 65 -3.54 -4.41 -3.46
CA TRP A 65 -4.66 -3.90 -2.68
C TRP A 65 -5.13 -2.55 -3.20
N ASP A 66 -6.39 -2.22 -2.91
CA ASP A 66 -7.00 -0.95 -3.25
C ASP A 66 -7.27 -0.11 -2.01
N MET A 67 -6.88 1.15 -2.04
CA MET A 67 -7.13 2.10 -0.97
C MET A 67 -8.06 3.23 -1.42
N PRO A 68 -9.25 3.39 -0.82
CA PRO A 68 -10.06 4.58 -1.05
C PRO A 68 -9.40 5.78 -0.37
N LEU A 69 -9.12 6.83 -1.14
CA LEU A 69 -8.46 8.04 -0.66
C LEU A 69 -9.23 9.29 -1.12
N PRO A 70 -9.36 10.34 -0.29
CA PRO A 70 -9.85 11.63 -0.74
C PRO A 70 -8.80 12.35 -1.59
N VAL A 71 -9.24 12.97 -2.68
CA VAL A 71 -8.53 14.04 -3.38
C VAL A 71 -9.32 15.33 -3.13
N VAL A 72 -8.68 16.31 -2.49
CA VAL A 72 -9.29 17.61 -2.19
C VAL A 72 -8.93 18.58 -3.31
N ALA A 73 -9.94 19.14 -3.98
CA ALA A 73 -9.75 20.16 -5.02
C ALA A 73 -9.64 21.57 -4.42
N ASP A 74 -9.29 22.56 -5.25
CA ASP A 74 -9.11 23.97 -4.86
C ASP A 74 -10.32 24.59 -4.15
N ASP A 75 -11.53 24.16 -4.52
CA ASP A 75 -12.79 24.59 -3.91
C ASP A 75 -13.06 23.88 -2.56
N SER A 76 -12.07 23.17 -2.03
CA SER A 76 -12.13 22.36 -0.81
C SER A 76 -13.10 21.18 -0.89
N THR A 77 -13.58 20.82 -2.09
CA THR A 77 -14.40 19.63 -2.26
C THR A 77 -13.54 18.37 -2.23
N ALA A 78 -13.96 17.39 -1.42
CA ALA A 78 -13.31 16.09 -1.35
C ALA A 78 -13.98 15.14 -2.33
N HIS A 79 -13.21 14.68 -3.31
CA HIS A 79 -13.61 13.64 -4.24
C HIS A 79 -13.02 12.30 -3.83
N GLN A 80 -13.83 11.25 -3.88
CA GLN A 80 -13.32 9.89 -3.65
C GLN A 80 -12.53 9.43 -4.87
N ALA A 81 -11.33 8.92 -4.61
CA ALA A 81 -10.46 8.26 -5.57
C ALA A 81 -10.07 6.87 -5.05
N THR A 82 -9.57 6.03 -5.93
CA THR A 82 -9.03 4.71 -5.58
C THR A 82 -7.56 4.66 -5.93
N LEU A 83 -6.71 4.38 -4.95
CA LEU A 83 -5.30 4.12 -5.16
C LEU A 83 -5.07 2.61 -5.18
N SER A 84 -4.87 2.06 -6.37
CA SER A 84 -4.49 0.67 -6.58
C SER A 84 -2.99 0.52 -6.38
N CYS A 85 -2.60 -0.42 -5.53
CA CYS A 85 -1.21 -0.63 -5.11
C CYS A 85 -0.78 -2.05 -5.48
N LEU A 86 0.45 -2.17 -6.01
CA LEU A 86 1.09 -3.45 -6.31
C LEU A 86 2.51 -3.42 -5.77
N LEU A 87 2.80 -4.32 -4.84
CA LEU A 87 4.12 -4.49 -4.23
C LEU A 87 4.65 -5.87 -4.58
N ALA A 88 5.73 -5.93 -5.37
CA ALA A 88 6.44 -7.16 -5.66
C ALA A 88 7.73 -7.22 -4.82
N LEU A 89 7.84 -8.26 -4.00
CA LEU A 89 8.98 -8.53 -3.13
C LEU A 89 9.83 -9.63 -3.76
N ARG A 90 11.04 -9.28 -4.21
CA ARG A 90 12.01 -10.20 -4.84
C ARG A 90 13.40 -9.91 -4.29
N ARG A 91 13.68 -10.37 -3.06
CA ARG A 91 14.89 -9.94 -2.33
C ARG A 91 16.16 -10.11 -3.19
N PRO A 92 17.05 -9.09 -3.25
CA PRO A 92 17.04 -7.87 -2.45
C PRO A 92 16.18 -6.73 -3.00
N ALA A 93 15.50 -6.93 -4.13
CA ALA A 93 14.68 -5.91 -4.78
C ALA A 93 13.25 -5.85 -4.24
N THR A 94 12.74 -4.63 -4.13
CA THR A 94 11.35 -4.32 -3.85
C THR A 94 10.87 -3.39 -4.95
N ASP A 95 9.76 -3.76 -5.57
CA ASP A 95 9.14 -3.01 -6.67
C ASP A 95 7.73 -2.62 -6.23
N LEU A 96 7.53 -1.36 -5.83
CA LEU A 96 6.21 -0.79 -5.55
C LEU A 96 5.75 0.04 -6.75
N GLY A 97 4.53 -0.22 -7.18
CA GLY A 97 3.81 0.65 -8.10
C GLY A 97 2.44 1.02 -7.56
N VAL A 98 2.04 2.27 -7.78
CA VAL A 98 0.70 2.75 -7.46
C VAL A 98 0.05 3.40 -8.68
N THR A 99 -1.26 3.22 -8.78
CA THR A 99 -2.11 3.88 -9.78
C THR A 99 -3.27 4.53 -9.08
N LEU A 100 -3.42 5.85 -9.23
CA LEU A 100 -4.57 6.58 -8.72
C LEU A 100 -5.62 6.70 -9.82
N HIS A 101 -6.82 6.21 -9.54
CA HIS A 101 -8.01 6.40 -10.35
C HIS A 101 -8.81 7.59 -9.82
N TYR A 102 -8.79 8.70 -10.54
CA TYR A 102 -9.44 9.95 -10.13
C TYR A 102 -10.01 10.70 -11.33
N GLY A 103 -11.31 11.06 -11.27
CA GLY A 103 -11.97 11.86 -12.31
C GLY A 103 -12.04 11.18 -13.69
N GLY A 104 -11.97 9.85 -13.75
CA GLY A 104 -11.89 9.08 -15.00
C GLY A 104 -10.47 8.99 -15.61
N THR A 105 -9.47 9.57 -14.95
CA THR A 105 -8.05 9.51 -15.34
C THR A 105 -7.29 8.56 -14.42
N SER A 106 -6.28 7.90 -14.97
CA SER A 106 -5.30 7.11 -14.22
C SER A 106 -3.96 7.83 -14.18
N TYR A 107 -3.47 8.08 -12.97
CA TYR A 107 -2.15 8.64 -12.70
C TYR A 107 -1.26 7.51 -12.16
N VAL A 108 -0.03 7.38 -12.64
CA VAL A 108 0.80 6.18 -12.42
C VAL A 108 2.18 6.58 -11.90
N SER A 109 2.67 5.94 -10.83
CA SER A 109 4.00 6.23 -10.27
C SER A 109 5.15 5.56 -11.03
N GLY A 110 4.88 4.50 -11.79
CA GLY A 110 5.87 3.51 -12.21
C GLY A 110 6.00 2.37 -11.18
N ASN A 111 6.76 1.33 -11.52
CA ASN A 111 6.86 0.08 -10.72
C ASN A 111 8.21 -0.08 -10.00
N ASP A 112 9.06 0.93 -10.01
CA ASP A 112 10.44 0.91 -9.49
C ASP A 112 10.59 1.67 -8.17
N GLN A 113 9.47 1.96 -7.50
CA GLN A 113 9.50 2.71 -6.26
C GLN A 113 9.86 1.77 -5.10
N GLY A 114 10.81 2.18 -4.27
CA GLY A 114 11.18 1.43 -3.07
C GLY A 114 10.29 1.77 -1.86
N ASP A 115 9.66 2.95 -1.87
CA ASP A 115 8.87 3.47 -0.75
C ASP A 115 7.50 3.98 -1.22
N PHE A 116 6.49 3.76 -0.38
CA PHE A 116 5.12 4.19 -0.65
C PHE A 116 4.96 5.71 -0.66
N GLY A 117 5.64 6.41 0.25
CA GLY A 117 5.61 7.86 0.31
C GLY A 117 6.14 8.48 -0.98
N ALA A 118 7.25 7.97 -1.50
CA ALA A 118 7.81 8.38 -2.78
C ALA A 118 6.84 8.14 -3.95
N ALA A 119 6.21 6.96 -4.00
CA ALA A 119 5.25 6.63 -5.05
C ALA A 119 4.03 7.58 -5.04
N VAL A 120 3.52 7.92 -3.85
CA VAL A 120 2.42 8.88 -3.68
C VAL A 120 2.83 10.32 -4.03
N ALA A 121 4.05 10.72 -3.71
CA ALA A 121 4.56 12.04 -4.09
C ALA A 121 4.58 12.22 -5.61
N LEU A 122 5.01 11.20 -6.36
CA LEU A 122 4.97 11.22 -7.83
C LEU A 122 3.54 11.30 -8.38
N ILE A 123 2.57 10.65 -7.74
CA ILE A 123 1.16 10.81 -8.11
C ILE A 123 0.69 12.24 -7.85
N GLN A 124 1.04 12.81 -6.69
CA GLN A 124 0.67 14.17 -6.31
C GLN A 124 1.19 15.22 -7.30
N GLU A 125 2.38 15.02 -7.87
CA GLU A 125 2.96 15.90 -8.90
C GLU A 125 2.21 15.83 -10.24
N GLN A 126 1.54 14.71 -10.53
CA GLN A 126 0.78 14.52 -11.77
C GLN A 126 -0.67 15.00 -11.69
N LEU A 127 -1.19 15.24 -10.48
CA LEU A 127 -2.57 15.65 -10.29
C LEU A 127 -2.85 17.03 -10.91
N PRO A 128 -4.13 17.31 -11.25
CA PRO A 128 -4.53 18.64 -11.69
C PRO A 128 -4.09 19.70 -10.67
N PRO A 129 -3.64 20.89 -11.12
CA PRO A 129 -3.24 21.97 -10.22
C PRO A 129 -4.31 22.22 -9.15
N GLY A 130 -3.87 22.43 -7.91
CA GLY A 130 -4.78 22.66 -6.78
C GLY A 130 -5.40 21.42 -6.14
N SER A 131 -5.17 20.23 -6.71
CA SER A 131 -5.62 18.97 -6.13
C SER A 131 -4.61 18.46 -5.09
N ILE A 132 -5.09 18.02 -3.93
CA ILE A 132 -4.29 17.45 -2.85
C ILE A 132 -4.78 16.04 -2.54
N LEU A 133 -3.90 15.05 -2.69
CA LEU A 133 -4.15 13.66 -2.29
C LEU A 133 -3.98 13.51 -0.77
N GLN A 134 -5.03 13.06 -0.10
CA GLN A 134 -5.00 12.79 1.34
C GLN A 134 -4.65 11.33 1.62
N ALA A 135 -3.36 11.01 1.62
CA ALA A 135 -2.88 9.69 1.99
C ALA A 135 -3.06 9.41 3.50
N PRO A 136 -3.28 8.14 3.91
CA PRO A 136 -3.67 7.80 5.28
C PRO A 136 -2.50 7.87 6.28
N PHE A 137 -1.28 7.86 5.77
CA PHE A 137 -0.05 7.98 6.52
C PHE A 137 0.79 9.01 5.78
N ALA A 138 1.33 9.98 6.52
CA ALA A 138 2.29 10.90 5.95
C ALA A 138 3.47 10.07 5.44
N ALA A 139 3.79 10.21 4.15
CA ALA A 139 5.14 9.90 3.67
C ALA A 139 6.11 10.47 4.71
N ALA A 140 6.90 9.61 5.35
CA ALA A 140 7.94 10.11 6.24
C ALA A 140 8.89 10.90 5.33
N VAL A 141 8.90 12.22 5.51
CA VAL A 141 9.83 13.14 4.84
C VAL A 141 11.23 12.94 5.38
#